data_AF-A0A2E4SWL0-F1
#
_entry.id   AF-A0A2E4SWL0-F1
#
_cell.length_a   1.000
_cell.length_b   1.000
_cell.length_c   1.000
_cell.angle_alpha   90.00
_cell.angle_beta   90.00
_cell.angle_gamma   90.00
#
_symmetry.space_group_name_H-M   'P 1'
#
loop_
_entity.id
_entity.type
_entity.pdbx_description
1 polymer ?
#
loop_
_entity_poly.entity_id
_entity_poly.type
_entity_poly.pdbx_seq_one_letter_code
_entity_poly.pdbx_strand_id
1 'polypeptide(L)'
;MVSVRISREIISAAVLTGLLTGLFVASAEEFFSRDGVFGGAEALATFVPLPLLAALLVPIGLRRRRLTRRMAAVAYLTLAIPLFGIGIGGANVLQQMLGGIIGGGFWGIFFAPRLSRTGVISK
;
A
#
# COMPACT_ATOMS: atom_id res chain seq x y z
N MET A 1 -9.75 -28.48 -14.09
CA MET A 1 -8.50 -28.19 -13.36
C MET A 1 -8.36 -26.67 -13.26
N VAL A 2 -8.22 -26.10 -12.07
CA VAL A 2 -8.08 -24.65 -11.88
C VAL A 2 -6.60 -24.35 -11.66
N SER A 3 -6.00 -23.49 -12.49
CA SER A 3 -4.61 -23.07 -12.35
C SER A 3 -4.54 -21.69 -11.72
N VAL A 4 -3.72 -21.52 -10.68
CA VAL A 4 -3.45 -20.24 -10.04
C VAL A 4 -2.17 -19.66 -10.66
N ARG A 5 -2.27 -18.43 -11.21
CA ARG A 5 -1.09 -17.67 -11.65
C ARG A 5 -0.92 -16.43 -10.79
N ILE A 6 0.31 -16.17 -10.35
CA ILE A 6 0.68 -14.97 -9.62
C ILE A 6 1.04 -13.87 -10.64
N SER A 7 0.36 -12.73 -10.57
CA SER A 7 0.64 -11.60 -11.45
C SER A 7 1.79 -10.75 -10.89
N ARG A 8 2.97 -10.82 -11.54
CA ARG A 8 4.14 -10.00 -11.20
C ARG A 8 3.83 -8.49 -11.21
N GLU A 9 2.95 -8.07 -12.12
CA GLU A 9 2.49 -6.67 -12.21
C GLU A 9 1.73 -6.21 -10.96
N ILE A 10 0.92 -7.09 -10.36
CA ILE A 10 0.19 -6.76 -9.13
C ILE A 10 1.17 -6.66 -7.96
N ILE A 11 2.16 -7.54 -7.91
CA ILE A 11 3.20 -7.48 -6.88
C ILE A 11 4.01 -6.19 -7.01
N SER A 12 4.45 -5.82 -8.22
CA SER A 12 5.20 -4.57 -8.40
C SER A 12 4.35 -3.35 -8.05
N ALA A 13 3.08 -3.32 -8.45
CA ALA A 13 2.16 -2.25 -8.07
C ALA A 13 1.93 -2.18 -6.56
N ALA A 14 1.82 -3.33 -5.88
CA ALA A 14 1.63 -3.39 -4.43
C ALA A 14 2.87 -2.89 -3.67
N VAL A 15 4.07 -3.28 -4.10
CA VAL A 15 5.34 -2.78 -3.54
C VAL A 15 5.47 -1.26 -3.73
N LEU A 16 5.19 -0.75 -4.94
CA LEU A 16 5.18 0.69 -5.21
C LEU A 16 4.15 1.44 -4.36
N THR A 17 2.96 0.85 -4.19
CA THR A 17 1.90 1.43 -3.37
C THR A 17 2.31 1.50 -1.91
N GLY A 18 2.91 0.43 -1.39
CA GLY A 18 3.44 0.39 -0.03
C GLY A 18 4.57 1.38 0.20
N LEU A 19 5.52 1.47 -0.73
CA LEU A 19 6.59 2.48 -0.72
C LEU A 19 6.03 3.90 -0.63
N LEU A 20 5.10 4.26 -1.52
CA LEU A 20 4.49 5.60 -1.53
C LEU A 20 3.65 5.86 -0.28
N THR A 21 2.98 4.83 0.26
CA THR A 21 2.25 4.95 1.51
C THR A 21 3.20 5.30 2.66
N GLY A 22 4.30 4.55 2.80
CA GLY A 22 5.32 4.83 3.81
C GLY A 22 5.96 6.21 3.64
N LEU A 23 6.31 6.59 2.41
CA LEU A 23 6.88 7.91 2.11
C LEU A 23 5.91 9.04 2.46
N PHE A 24 4.67 9.00 1.98
CA PHE A 24 3.70 10.08 2.21
C PHE A 24 3.38 10.25 3.69
N VAL A 25 3.18 9.14 4.40
CA VAL A 25 2.90 9.17 5.83
C VAL A 25 4.10 9.72 6.60
N ALA A 26 5.31 9.26 6.31
CA ALA A 26 6.51 9.74 6.98
C ALA A 26 6.79 11.22 6.70
N SER A 27 6.62 11.67 5.45
CA SER A 27 6.74 13.09 5.13
C SER A 27 5.70 13.90 5.90
N ALA A 28 4.44 13.44 5.95
CA ALA A 28 3.42 14.15 6.70
C ALA A 28 3.73 14.19 8.20
N GLU A 29 4.26 13.11 8.79
CA GLU A 29 4.75 13.11 10.16
C GLU A 29 5.86 14.16 10.37
N GLU A 30 6.85 14.20 9.49
CA GLU A 30 7.97 15.15 9.60
C GLU A 30 7.54 16.62 9.39
N PHE A 31 6.55 16.87 8.53
CA PHE A 31 6.05 18.22 8.25
C PHE A 31 5.01 18.72 9.26
N PHE A 32 4.09 17.86 9.70
CA PHE A 32 2.98 18.24 10.59
C PHE A 32 3.29 17.99 12.07
N SER A 33 4.21 17.08 12.40
CA SER A 33 4.52 16.71 13.79
C SER A 33 5.90 17.22 14.22
N ARG A 34 6.10 18.55 14.22
CA ARG A 34 7.28 19.17 14.88
C ARG A 34 7.31 18.92 16.38
N ASP A 35 6.16 18.56 16.95
CA ASP A 35 5.91 18.40 18.37
C ASP A 35 5.83 16.90 18.76
N GLY A 36 5.86 15.99 17.77
CA GLY A 36 5.78 14.53 17.96
C GLY A 36 4.39 13.99 18.33
N VAL A 37 3.36 14.84 18.34
CA VAL A 37 1.98 14.46 18.68
C VAL A 37 1.06 14.78 17.51
N PHE A 38 0.43 13.76 16.93
CA PHE A 38 -0.71 13.96 16.04
C PHE A 38 -1.98 14.09 16.88
N GLY A 39 -2.64 15.25 16.84
CA GLY A 39 -4.00 15.37 17.36
C GLY A 39 -4.96 14.46 16.59
N GLY A 40 -6.06 14.01 17.22
CA GLY A 40 -7.00 13.08 16.58
C GLY A 40 -7.53 13.55 15.23
N ALA A 41 -7.74 14.85 15.05
CA ALA A 41 -8.17 15.42 13.76
C ALA A 41 -7.04 15.45 12.71
N GLU A 42 -5.81 15.76 13.11
CA GLU A 42 -4.63 15.81 12.24
C GLU A 42 -4.23 14.41 11.78
N ALA A 43 -4.35 13.43 12.67
CA ALA A 43 -4.18 12.01 12.37
C ALA A 43 -5.17 11.58 11.28
N LEU A 44 -6.46 11.89 11.43
CA LEU A 44 -7.47 11.56 10.42
C LEU A 44 -7.22 12.28 9.09
N ALA A 45 -6.87 13.56 9.13
CA ALA A 45 -6.55 14.36 7.95
C ALA A 45 -5.29 13.85 7.20
N THR A 46 -4.41 13.13 7.87
CA THR A 46 -3.16 12.60 7.32
C THR A 46 -3.33 11.15 6.85
N PHE A 47 -3.77 10.28 7.75
CA PHE A 47 -3.79 8.83 7.53
C PHE A 47 -4.94 8.35 6.66
N VAL A 48 -6.00 9.15 6.47
CA VAL A 48 -7.09 8.80 5.55
C VAL A 48 -6.74 9.11 4.09
N PRO A 49 -6.36 10.35 3.71
CA PRO A 49 -6.16 10.68 2.31
C PRO A 49 -4.82 10.21 1.74
N LEU A 50 -3.74 10.13 2.53
CA LEU A 50 -2.42 9.82 1.98
C LEU A 50 -2.25 8.39 1.46
N PRO A 51 -2.70 7.33 2.17
CA PRO A 51 -2.68 5.98 1.62
C PRO A 51 -3.59 5.86 0.39
N LEU A 52 -4.72 6.56 0.38
CA LEU A 52 -5.61 6.61 -0.78
C LEU A 52 -4.93 7.28 -1.98
N LEU A 53 -4.18 8.36 -1.76
CA LEU A 53 -3.40 9.05 -2.80
C LEU A 53 -2.36 8.10 -3.41
N ALA A 54 -1.62 7.37 -2.58
CA ALA A 54 -0.67 6.34 -3.04
C ALA A 54 -1.37 5.27 -3.89
N ALA A 55 -2.51 4.76 -3.42
CA ALA A 55 -3.32 3.77 -4.11
C ALA A 55 -3.96 4.25 -5.42
N LEU A 56 -4.10 5.57 -5.62
CA LEU A 56 -4.57 6.17 -6.87
C LEU A 56 -3.43 6.42 -7.84
N LEU A 57 -2.32 6.98 -7.36
CA LEU A 57 -1.17 7.34 -8.19
C LEU A 57 -0.55 6.12 -8.87
N VAL A 58 -0.39 5.00 -8.17
CA VAL A 58 0.26 3.81 -8.75
C VAL A 58 -0.53 3.22 -9.93
N PRO A 59 -1.83 2.88 -9.80
CA PRO A 59 -2.62 2.41 -10.93
C PRO A 59 -2.77 3.43 -12.07
N ILE A 60 -2.82 4.73 -11.76
CA ILE A 60 -2.91 5.79 -12.77
C ILE A 60 -1.60 5.85 -13.57
N GLY A 61 -0.45 5.89 -12.89
CA GLY A 61 0.88 5.89 -13.52
C GLY A 61 1.13 4.62 -14.34
N LEU A 62 0.62 3.48 -13.89
CA LEU A 62 0.67 2.21 -14.64
C LEU A 62 -0.40 2.12 -15.74
N ARG A 63 -1.26 3.13 -15.91
CA ARG A 63 -2.40 3.17 -16.86
C ARG A 63 -3.38 2.00 -16.69
N ARG A 64 -3.50 1.47 -15.47
CA ARG A 64 -4.34 0.30 -15.11
C ARG A 64 -5.29 0.59 -13.95
N ARG A 65 -6.28 1.44 -14.21
CA ARG A 65 -7.33 1.84 -13.24
C ARG A 65 -8.09 0.68 -12.59
N ARG A 66 -8.14 -0.51 -13.22
CA ARG A 66 -8.78 -1.71 -12.63
C ARG A 66 -8.10 -2.19 -11.35
N LEU A 67 -6.86 -1.78 -11.09
CA LEU A 67 -6.10 -2.16 -9.90
C LEU A 67 -6.38 -1.27 -8.68
N THR A 68 -7.03 -0.12 -8.83
CA THR A 68 -7.21 0.87 -7.77
C THR A 68 -7.83 0.30 -6.50
N ARG A 69 -8.88 -0.52 -6.60
CA ARG A 69 -9.49 -1.14 -5.41
C ARG A 69 -8.53 -2.07 -4.67
N ARG A 70 -7.72 -2.84 -5.39
CA ARG A 70 -6.72 -3.73 -4.79
C ARG A 70 -5.59 -2.93 -4.14
N MET A 71 -5.13 -1.87 -4.80
CA MET A 71 -4.08 -1.01 -4.25
C MET A 71 -4.56 -0.21 -3.05
N ALA A 72 -5.83 0.21 -3.00
CA ALA A 72 -6.41 0.85 -1.83
C ALA A 72 -6.36 -0.08 -0.62
N ALA A 73 -6.77 -1.34 -0.79
CA ALA A 73 -6.66 -2.34 0.28
C ALA A 73 -5.21 -2.53 0.72
N VAL A 74 -4.27 -2.67 -0.22
CA VAL A 74 -2.83 -2.79 0.10
C VAL A 74 -2.32 -1.56 0.87
N ALA A 75 -2.66 -0.35 0.45
CA ALA A 75 -2.21 0.88 1.08
C ALA A 75 -2.72 0.97 2.53
N TYR A 76 -4.01 0.75 2.77
CA TYR A 76 -4.59 0.79 4.11
C TYR A 76 -4.10 -0.35 5.02
N LEU A 77 -3.83 -1.53 4.47
CA LEU A 77 -3.21 -2.61 5.25
C LEU A 77 -1.74 -2.29 5.58
N THR A 78 -1.03 -1.63 4.68
CA THR A 78 0.37 -1.21 4.88
C THR A 78 0.47 -0.09 5.91
N LEU A 79 -0.53 0.78 6.01
CA LEU A 79 -0.62 1.88 6.98
C LEU A 79 -0.45 1.44 8.44
N ALA A 80 -0.78 0.19 8.76
CA ALA A 80 -0.53 -0.37 10.08
C ALA A 80 0.95 -0.21 10.51
N ILE A 81 1.89 -0.31 9.56
CA ILE A 81 3.33 -0.24 9.85
C ILE A 81 3.76 1.16 10.32
N PRO A 82 3.48 2.26 9.57
CA PRO A 82 3.68 3.61 10.08
C PRO A 82 3.02 3.89 11.43
N LEU A 83 1.77 3.43 11.62
CA LEU A 83 1.04 3.62 12.89
C LEU A 83 1.74 2.92 14.07
N PHE A 84 2.24 1.70 13.85
CA PHE A 84 3.07 1.01 14.85
C PHE A 84 4.37 1.77 15.12
N GLY A 85 5.03 2.27 14.09
CA GLY A 85 6.26 3.07 14.21
C GLY A 85 6.08 4.28 15.11
N ILE A 86 5.03 5.06 14.87
CA ILE A 86 4.68 6.22 15.73
C ILE A 86 4.39 5.76 17.17
N GLY A 87 3.62 4.69 17.34
CA GLY A 87 3.22 4.20 18.66
C GLY A 87 4.35 3.66 19.55
N ILE A 88 5.50 3.30 18.99
CA ILE A 88 6.66 2.77 19.75
C ILE A 88 7.82 3.77 19.90
N GLY A 89 7.60 5.05 19.60
CA GLY A 89 8.61 6.10 19.76
C GLY A 89 9.06 6.78 18.47
N GLY A 90 8.31 6.59 17.38
CA GLY A 90 8.59 7.20 16.07
C GLY A 90 9.43 6.30 15.18
N ALA A 91 9.25 6.48 13.87
CA ALA A 91 10.06 5.82 12.84
C ALA A 91 10.53 6.87 11.84
N ASN A 92 11.82 6.87 11.51
CA ASN A 92 12.32 7.83 10.53
C ASN A 92 11.77 7.52 9.11
N VAL A 93 11.89 8.49 8.20
CA VAL A 93 11.39 8.37 6.83
C VAL A 93 11.86 7.09 6.14
N LEU A 94 13.15 6.74 6.29
CA LEU A 94 13.70 5.54 5.67
C LEU A 94 13.07 4.26 6.24
N GLN A 95 12.90 4.17 7.56
CA GLN A 95 12.26 3.03 8.22
C GLN A 95 10.80 2.87 7.77
N GLN A 96 10.06 3.96 7.65
CA GLN A 96 8.67 3.93 7.17
C GLN A 96 8.58 3.56 5.70
N MET A 97 9.50 4.02 4.85
CA MET A 97 9.57 3.59 3.45
C MET A 97 9.88 2.10 3.32
N LEU A 98 10.85 1.59 4.09
CA LEU A 98 11.21 0.17 4.12
C LEU A 98 10.05 -0.68 4.66
N GLY A 99 9.43 -0.25 5.75
CA GLY A 99 8.20 -0.84 6.27
C GLY A 99 7.09 -0.85 5.23
N GLY A 100 6.92 0.27 4.50
CA GLY A 100 6.00 0.40 3.39
C GLY A 100 6.25 -0.61 2.27
N ILE A 101 7.50 -0.77 1.84
CA ILE A 101 7.90 -1.80 0.85
C ILE A 101 7.52 -3.20 1.34
N ILE A 102 7.89 -3.54 2.57
CA ILE A 102 7.65 -4.87 3.16
C ILE A 102 6.15 -5.13 3.26
N GLY A 103 5.38 -4.19 3.81
CA GLY A 103 3.92 -4.29 3.93
C GLY A 103 3.24 -4.38 2.56
N GLY A 104 3.62 -3.51 1.62
CA GLY A 104 3.08 -3.53 0.26
C GLY A 104 3.33 -4.85 -0.46
N GLY A 105 4.54 -5.40 -0.34
CA GLY A 105 4.88 -6.71 -0.86
C GLY A 105 4.07 -7.84 -0.21
N PHE A 106 4.05 -7.87 1.13
CA PHE A 106 3.34 -8.88 1.92
C PHE A 106 1.85 -8.91 1.59
N TRP A 107 1.17 -7.76 1.68
CA TRP A 107 -0.27 -7.67 1.38
C TRP A 107 -0.55 -7.91 -0.10
N GLY A 108 0.35 -7.46 -0.99
CA GLY A 108 0.26 -7.68 -2.43
C GLY A 108 0.14 -9.14 -2.85
N ILE A 109 0.75 -10.07 -2.08
CA ILE A 109 0.68 -11.51 -2.33
C ILE A 109 -0.77 -12.01 -2.29
N PHE A 110 -1.64 -11.47 -1.42
CA PHE A 110 -3.04 -11.88 -1.33
C PHE A 110 -3.89 -11.38 -2.50
N PHE A 111 -3.45 -10.30 -3.18
CA PHE A 111 -4.18 -9.69 -4.29
C PHE A 111 -3.64 -10.07 -5.68
N ALA A 112 -2.46 -10.70 -5.73
CA ALA A 112 -1.78 -11.13 -6.95
C ALA A 112 -2.36 -12.36 -7.67
N PRO A 113 -3.01 -13.34 -6.98
CA PRO A 113 -3.58 -14.51 -7.64
C PRO A 113 -4.67 -14.15 -8.65
N ARG A 114 -4.62 -14.78 -9.82
CA ARG A 114 -5.73 -14.81 -10.78
C ARG A 114 -6.08 -16.26 -11.07
N LEU A 115 -7.38 -16.58 -10.93
CA LEU A 115 -7.94 -17.87 -11.31
C LEU A 115 -8.04 -17.91 -12.84
N SER A 116 -7.33 -18.85 -13.47
CA SER A 116 -7.51 -19.17 -14.88
C SER A 116 -8.35 -20.44 -14.98
N ARG A 117 -9.56 -20.32 -15.55
CA ARG A 117 -10.32 -21.49 -16.01
C ARG A 117 -9.71 -21.92 -17.34
N THR A 118 -8.93 -22.99 -17.33
CA THR A 118 -8.65 -23.74 -18.56
C THR A 118 -9.96 -24.41 -18.98
N GLY A 119 -10.69 -23.75 -19.88
CA GLY A 119 -11.83 -24.34 -20.55
C GLY A 119 -11.35 -25.56 -21.32
N VAL A 120 -11.82 -26.74 -20.93
CA VAL A 120 -11.80 -27.92 -21.78
C VAL A 120 -12.70 -27.58 -22.96
N ILE A 121 -12.10 -27.14 -24.07
CA ILE A 121 -12.78 -27.15 -25.36
C ILE A 121 -12.76 -28.62 -25.77
N SER A 122 -13.88 -29.32 -25.49
CA SER A 122 -14.12 -30.64 -26.07
C SER A 122 -14.25 -30.48 -27.59
N LYS A 123 -13.60 -31.39 -28.30
CA LYS A 123 -13.62 -31.53 -29.77
C LYS A 123 -15.03 -31.69 -30.31
#